data_AF-A0A659UKF9-F1
#
_entry.id   AF-A0A659UKF9-F1
#
_cell.length_a   1.000
_cell.length_b   1.000
_cell.length_c   1.000
_cell.angle_alpha   90.00
_cell.angle_beta   90.00
_cell.angle_gamma   90.00
#
_symmetry.space_group_name_H-M   'P 1'
#
loop_
_entity.id
_entity.type
_entity.pdbx_description
1 polymer ?
#
loop_
_entity_poly.entity_id
_entity_poly.type
_entity_poly.pdbx_seq_one_letter_code
_entity_poly.pdbx_strand_id
1 'polypeptide(L)'
;MKTELDHLADLAGQGRISRRDFLGRTAALGVSAALATTLAGKAFAQSPVKGGILKAGLQGGESTNSLDPALNLSQVTFSFGKQWGEYLVRLTP
;
A
#
# COMPACT_ATOMS: atom_id res chain seq x y z
N MET A 1 28.78 3.34 9.36
CA MET A 1 29.17 3.37 7.92
C MET A 1 28.04 2.72 7.14
N LYS A 2 27.50 3.37 6.10
CA LYS A 2 26.54 2.73 5.19
C LYS A 2 27.32 1.95 4.11
N THR A 3 26.90 0.71 3.85
CA THR A 3 27.44 -0.11 2.77
C THR A 3 26.75 0.22 1.44
N GLU A 4 27.33 -0.19 0.30
CA GLU A 4 26.65 -0.06 -1.00
C GLU A 4 25.35 -0.89 -1.03
N LEU A 5 25.29 -2.01 -0.30
CA LEU A 5 24.05 -2.78 -0.16
C LEU A 5 22.94 -1.99 0.55
N ASP A 6 23.28 -1.24 1.61
CA ASP A 6 22.31 -0.38 2.30
C ASP A 6 21.81 0.73 1.39
N HIS A 7 22.71 1.30 0.59
CA HIS A 7 22.35 2.32 -0.40
C HIS A 7 21.41 1.77 -1.48
N LEU A 8 21.66 0.55 -1.98
CA LEU A 8 20.75 -0.13 -2.92
C LEU A 8 19.40 -0.45 -2.29
N ALA A 9 19.36 -0.84 -1.02
CA ALA A 9 18.12 -1.10 -0.29
C ALA A 9 17.29 0.18 -0.12
N ASP A 10 17.92 1.32 0.21
CA ASP A 10 17.25 2.62 0.30
C ASP A 10 16.65 3.05 -1.05
N LEU A 11 17.40 2.89 -2.14
CA LEU A 11 16.91 3.20 -3.50
C LEU A 11 15.73 2.29 -3.90
N ALA A 12 15.78 1.01 -3.55
CA ALA A 12 14.69 0.07 -3.79
C ALA A 12 13.44 0.44 -2.98
N GLY A 13 13.57 0.79 -1.70
CA GLY A 13 12.46 1.24 -0.86
C GLY A 13 11.83 2.55 -1.33
N GLN A 14 12.60 3.42 -2.00
CA GLN A 14 12.10 4.64 -2.65
C GLN A 14 11.51 4.39 -4.04
N GLY A 15 11.55 3.16 -4.57
CA GLY A 15 11.10 2.84 -5.92
C GLY A 15 11.96 3.44 -7.04
N ARG A 16 13.21 3.84 -6.74
CA ARG A 16 14.12 4.50 -7.70
C ARG A 16 14.93 3.54 -8.56
N ILE A 17 14.91 2.24 -8.23
CA ILE A 17 15.55 1.18 -9.01
C ILE A 17 14.58 0.02 -9.19
N SER A 18 14.65 -0.68 -10.31
CA SER A 18 13.82 -1.86 -10.52
C SER A 18 14.35 -3.07 -9.73
N ARG A 19 13.49 -4.06 -9.48
CA ARG A 19 13.89 -5.34 -8.85
C ARG A 19 15.05 -6.00 -9.60
N ARG A 20 15.07 -5.91 -10.94
CA ARG A 20 16.14 -6.46 -11.78
C ARG A 20 17.46 -5.74 -11.55
N ASP A 21 17.44 -4.41 -11.45
CA ASP A 21 18.65 -3.61 -11.23
C ASP A 21 19.24 -3.87 -9.83
N PHE A 22 18.37 -4.01 -8.82
CA PHE A 22 18.79 -4.40 -7.47
C PHE A 22 19.46 -5.79 -7.47
N LEU A 23 18.85 -6.79 -8.11
CA LEU A 23 19.41 -8.15 -8.18
C LEU A 23 20.74 -8.18 -8.95
N GLY A 24 20.85 -7.47 -10.07
CA GLY A 24 22.09 -7.39 -10.84
C GLY A 24 23.23 -6.72 -10.06
N ARG A 25 22.93 -5.62 -9.36
CA ARG A 25 23.94 -4.88 -8.58
C ARG A 25 24.33 -5.62 -7.31
N THR A 26 23.39 -6.26 -6.62
CA THR A 26 23.72 -7.09 -5.44
C THR A 26 24.52 -8.33 -5.82
N ALA A 27 24.24 -8.95 -6.97
CA ALA A 27 25.07 -10.04 -7.50
C ALA A 27 26.49 -9.58 -7.82
N ALA A 28 26.67 -8.39 -8.41
CA ALA A 28 27.99 -7.80 -8.66
C ALA A 28 28.77 -7.50 -7.38
N LEU A 29 28.09 -7.26 -6.25
CA LEU A 29 28.69 -7.11 -4.92
C LEU A 29 29.02 -8.46 -4.26
N GLY A 30 28.84 -9.58 -4.96
CA GLY A 30 29.14 -10.92 -4.46
C GLY A 30 28.05 -11.53 -3.58
N VAL A 31 26.85 -10.93 -3.54
CA VAL A 31 25.72 -11.52 -2.80
C VAL A 31 25.21 -12.74 -3.57
N SER A 32 25.06 -13.87 -2.87
CA SER A 32 24.51 -15.08 -3.47
C SER A 32 23.07 -14.86 -3.94
N ALA A 33 22.66 -15.58 -5.00
CA ALA A 33 21.31 -15.44 -5.57
C ALA A 33 20.20 -15.67 -4.52
N ALA A 34 20.40 -16.61 -3.59
CA ALA A 34 19.47 -16.88 -2.49
C ALA A 34 19.35 -15.66 -1.56
N LEU A 35 20.47 -15.10 -1.10
CA LEU A 35 20.46 -13.93 -0.23
C LEU A 35 19.91 -12.69 -0.94
N ALA A 36 20.31 -12.45 -2.18
CA ALA A 36 19.82 -11.33 -2.99
C ALA A 36 18.29 -11.36 -3.16
N THR A 37 17.72 -12.55 -3.35
CA THR A 37 16.26 -12.73 -3.44
C THR A 37 15.56 -12.41 -2.11
N THR A 38 16.11 -12.84 -0.97
CA THR A 38 15.55 -12.52 0.34
C THR A 38 15.64 -11.03 0.67
N LEU A 39 16.76 -10.38 0.32
CA LEU A 39 16.95 -8.94 0.50
C LEU A 39 16.02 -8.14 -0.41
N ALA A 40 15.84 -8.56 -1.66
CA ALA A 40 14.88 -7.95 -2.57
C ALA A 40 13.44 -8.07 -2.05
N GLY A 41 13.08 -9.19 -1.41
CA GLY A 41 11.79 -9.35 -0.76
C GLY A 41 11.53 -8.30 0.34
N LYS A 42 12.56 -7.96 1.12
CA LYS A 42 12.49 -6.92 2.15
C LYS A 42 12.51 -5.51 1.55
N ALA A 43 13.39 -5.26 0.59
CA ALA A 43 13.61 -3.94 0.00
C ALA A 43 12.43 -3.47 -0.86
N PHE A 44 11.70 -4.39 -1.49
CA PHE A 44 10.49 -4.11 -2.29
C PHE A 44 9.20 -4.52 -1.56
N ALA A 45 9.23 -4.67 -0.24
CA ALA A 45 8.04 -4.96 0.53
C ALA A 45 7.03 -3.81 0.40
N GLN A 46 5.73 -4.12 0.37
CA GLN A 46 4.70 -3.10 0.40
C GLN A 46 4.72 -2.38 1.75
N SER A 47 5.30 -1.19 1.79
CA SER A 47 5.27 -0.31 2.95
C SER A 47 4.05 0.62 2.92
N PRO A 48 3.49 1.02 4.07
CA PRO A 48 2.44 2.02 4.13
C PRO A 48 2.86 3.30 3.40
N VAL A 49 2.08 3.71 2.40
CA VAL A 49 2.27 4.99 1.71
C VAL A 49 1.51 6.06 2.49
N LYS A 50 2.22 7.06 2.99
CA LYS A 50 1.59 8.17 3.73
C LYS A 50 0.89 9.11 2.75
N GLY A 51 -0.42 9.25 2.90
CA GLY A 51 -1.24 10.12 2.05
C GLY A 51 -1.68 9.45 0.74
N GLY A 52 -2.12 10.27 -0.21
CA GLY A 52 -2.71 9.81 -1.47
C GLY A 52 -4.23 9.94 -1.52
N ILE A 53 -4.81 9.66 -2.69
CA ILE A 53 -6.26 9.72 -2.91
C ILE A 53 -6.74 8.30 -3.19
N LEU A 54 -7.58 7.76 -2.29
CA LEU A 54 -8.32 6.52 -2.56
C LEU A 54 -9.41 6.82 -3.59
N LYS A 55 -9.32 6.19 -4.76
CA LYS A 55 -10.35 6.25 -5.80
C LYS A 55 -11.04 4.90 -5.90
N ALA A 56 -12.33 4.86 -5.60
CA ALA A 56 -13.15 3.65 -5.67
C ALA A 56 -14.41 3.95 -6.49
N GLY A 57 -14.75 3.06 -7.43
CA GLY A 57 -16.03 3.08 -8.12
C GLY A 57 -17.07 2.32 -7.31
N LEU A 58 -18.09 3.00 -6.82
CA LEU A 58 -19.18 2.43 -6.03
C LEU A 58 -20.52 2.74 -6.70
N GLN A 59 -21.49 1.83 -6.54
CA GLN A 59 -22.83 1.99 -7.10
C GLN A 59 -23.76 2.77 -6.17
N GLY A 60 -24.61 3.61 -6.78
CA GLY A 60 -25.63 4.44 -6.11
C GLY A 60 -25.01 5.61 -5.36
N GLY A 61 -25.45 6.82 -5.66
CA GLY A 61 -24.86 8.10 -5.28
C GLY A 61 -25.71 9.25 -5.81
N GLU A 62 -27.03 9.04 -5.75
CA GLU A 62 -28.03 9.97 -6.24
C GLU A 62 -28.11 11.22 -5.36
N SER A 63 -28.54 12.35 -5.93
CA SER A 63 -28.69 13.61 -5.19
C SER A 63 -29.74 13.56 -4.07
N THR A 64 -30.63 12.56 -4.11
CA THR A 64 -31.69 12.33 -3.11
C THR A 64 -31.26 11.40 -1.97
N ASN A 65 -30.03 10.89 -1.98
CA ASN A 65 -29.54 10.04 -0.91
C ASN A 65 -29.40 10.81 0.42
N SER A 66 -29.67 10.10 1.52
CA SER A 66 -29.45 10.59 2.88
C SER A 66 -28.13 10.06 3.46
N LEU A 67 -27.55 10.82 4.40
CA LEU A 67 -26.43 10.36 5.23
C LEU A 67 -26.87 9.75 6.56
N ASP A 68 -28.18 9.67 6.82
CA ASP A 68 -28.72 8.93 7.96
C ASP A 68 -28.45 7.42 7.75
N PRO A 69 -27.67 6.76 8.63
CA PRO A 69 -27.38 5.34 8.52
C PRO A 69 -28.62 4.44 8.44
N ALA A 70 -29.74 4.86 9.05
CA ALA A 70 -30.99 4.11 9.01
C ALA A 70 -31.70 4.16 7.66
N LEU A 71 -31.36 5.14 6.80
CA LEU A 71 -31.96 5.38 5.49
C LEU A 71 -31.00 5.09 4.33
N ASN A 72 -29.89 4.41 4.59
CA ASN A 72 -28.92 4.06 3.54
C ASN A 72 -29.52 3.06 2.55
N LEU A 73 -29.55 3.45 1.27
CA LEU A 73 -30.09 2.64 0.16
C LEU A 73 -29.05 2.33 -0.93
N SER A 74 -27.82 2.84 -0.79
CA SER A 74 -26.76 2.71 -1.82
C SER A 74 -25.40 2.37 -1.21
N GLN A 75 -24.48 1.88 -2.06
CA GLN A 75 -23.14 1.52 -1.58
C GLN A 75 -22.29 2.74 -1.22
N VAL A 76 -22.48 3.88 -1.90
CA VAL A 76 -21.75 5.12 -1.56
C VAL A 76 -22.13 5.62 -0.18
N THR A 77 -23.44 5.74 0.11
CA THR A 77 -23.90 6.22 1.42
C THR A 77 -23.47 5.28 2.55
N PHE A 78 -23.60 3.97 2.35
CA PHE A 78 -23.11 2.97 3.30
C PHE A 78 -21.60 3.04 3.54
N SER A 79 -20.79 3.14 2.48
CA SER A 79 -19.33 3.19 2.58
C SER A 79 -18.83 4.51 3.18
N PHE A 80 -19.48 5.62 2.83
CA PHE A 80 -19.17 6.94 3.37
C PHE A 80 -19.57 7.08 4.84
N GLY A 81 -20.70 6.52 5.25
CA GLY A 81 -21.13 6.45 6.65
C GLY A 81 -20.06 5.85 7.58
N LYS A 82 -19.26 4.90 7.07
CA LYS A 82 -18.16 4.28 7.82
C LYS A 82 -16.98 5.20 8.11
N GLN A 83 -16.87 6.31 7.40
CA GLN A 83 -15.74 7.24 7.52
C GLN A 83 -15.90 8.20 8.70
N TRP A 84 -17.14 8.49 9.11
CA TRP A 84 -17.45 9.43 10.19
C TRP A 84 -18.23 8.79 11.34
N GLY A 85 -18.92 7.67 11.11
CA GLY A 85 -19.66 6.95 12.14
C GLY A 85 -18.77 6.06 13.01
N GLU A 86 -19.04 6.06 14.32
CA GLU A 86 -18.42 5.14 15.28
C GLU A 86 -19.21 3.84 15.38
N TYR A 87 -18.48 2.72 15.44
CA TYR A 87 -19.07 1.39 15.50
C TYR A 87 -19.04 0.86 16.92
N LEU A 88 -20.14 0.25 17.37
CA LEU A 88 -20.12 -0.56 18.60
C LEU A 88 -19.24 -1.81 18.42
N VAL A 89 -19.26 -2.41 17.22
CA VAL A 89 -18.41 -3.54 16.83
C VAL A 89 -18.02 -3.37 15.35
N ARG A 90 -16.75 -3.62 15.02
CA ARG A 90 -16.21 -3.51 13.65
C ARG A 90 -15.65 -4.85 13.19
N LEU A 91 -15.90 -5.20 11.94
CA LEU A 91 -15.27 -6.35 11.27
C LEU A 91 -13.78 -6.05 11.05
N THR A 92 -12.90 -6.95 11.49
CA THR A 92 -11.48 -6.89 11.16
C THR A 92 -11.24 -7.43 9.74
N PRO A 93 -10.24 -6.92 9.00
CA PRO A 93 -9.85 -7.43 7.69
C PRO A 93 -9.51 -8.92 7.69
#